data_AF-A0A9E0J286-F1
#
_entry.id   AF-A0A9E0J286-F1
#
_cell.length_a   1.000
_cell.length_b   1.000
_cell.length_c   1.000
_cell.angle_alpha   90.00
_cell.angle_beta   90.00
_cell.angle_gamma   90.00
#
_symmetry.space_group_name_H-M   'P 1'
#
loop_
_entity.id
_entity.type
_entity.pdbx_description
1 polymer ?
#
loop_
_entity_poly.entity_id
_entity_poly.type
_entity_poly.pdbx_seq_one_letter_code
_entity_poly.pdbx_strand_id
1 'polypeptide(L)'
;MRNSHFFLFALLVVLLASCGKGQQEGQVVGASPRPKWNGINPYGMVYVPSGTLTVGQSDQDFFHNLVQPQKSISISGFFMDDTEITNNEYRQFVFYVRDELAHRALGHFVESEDGETEDIDWEMEIDWEDETLDELYFQGADAFKGVRELDTRKFVYEWEWKDWQMAAHNRDIRRSSIIHREKTNIYPDTLCWVRDFAYSYNEPMTRNYFSHPAFDDYPVVGVNWKQCRAFTYWRTQIWNTFKGEDEPNTEEFRLPTEHEWEWAARGGQELAPYPWGAYYPRNAKGCLLANFKPGRGNYPEDGGYYTVRADAYFPNQYGLYNMSGNVAEWTQSAYSDNAHIIMHDQNPDVTYDARDEEAEAYKRKVVRGGSWKDVAYYLHTGTRNWEFQDTNKSYIGFRSVLSFLGRSENDFR
;
A
#
# COMPACT_ATOMS: atom_id res chain seq x y z
N MET A 1 -32.80 55.86 41.19
CA MET A 1 -31.74 55.12 40.47
C MET A 1 -31.96 53.59 40.41
N ARG A 2 -33.14 53.02 40.72
CA ARG A 2 -33.37 51.55 40.70
C ARG A 2 -33.97 50.97 39.41
N ASN A 3 -34.44 51.80 38.47
CA ASN A 3 -35.11 51.32 37.24
C ASN A 3 -34.20 51.32 35.98
N SER A 4 -32.98 51.86 36.07
CA SER A 4 -32.04 51.89 34.93
C SER A 4 -31.35 50.54 34.69
N HIS A 5 -31.02 49.83 35.77
CA HIS A 5 -30.30 48.55 35.70
C HIS A 5 -31.16 47.40 35.15
N PHE A 6 -32.48 47.42 35.39
CA PHE A 6 -33.39 46.38 34.88
C PHE A 6 -33.59 46.52 33.36
N PHE A 7 -33.62 47.75 32.85
CA PHE A 7 -33.70 48.03 31.41
C PHE A 7 -32.41 47.65 30.68
N LEU A 8 -31.24 47.92 31.28
CA LEU A 8 -29.94 47.51 30.74
C LEU A 8 -29.77 45.98 30.70
N PHE A 9 -30.27 45.27 31.70
CA PHE A 9 -30.20 43.80 31.72
C PHE A 9 -31.16 43.16 30.70
N ALA A 10 -32.37 43.71 30.55
CA ALA A 10 -33.31 43.27 29.53
C ALA A 10 -32.79 43.55 28.11
N LEU A 11 -32.10 44.67 27.88
CA LEU A 11 -31.47 44.99 26.60
C LEU A 11 -30.31 44.03 26.28
N LEU A 12 -29.53 43.63 27.29
CA LEU A 12 -28.43 42.68 27.14
C LEU A 12 -28.93 41.26 26.80
N VAL A 13 -30.05 40.84 27.39
CA VAL A 13 -30.70 39.55 27.10
C VAL A 13 -31.32 39.53 25.70
N VAL A 14 -31.90 40.66 25.24
CA VAL A 14 -32.42 40.78 23.86
C VAL A 14 -31.28 40.81 22.82
N LEU A 15 -30.14 41.42 23.14
CA LEU A 15 -28.95 41.39 22.29
C LEU A 15 -28.32 39.99 22.20
N LEU A 16 -28.36 39.20 23.28
CA LEU A 16 -27.88 37.82 23.28
C LEU A 16 -28.85 36.84 22.61
N ALA A 17 -30.15 37.12 22.59
CA ALA A 17 -31.16 36.30 21.90
C ALA A 17 -31.22 36.56 20.37
N SER A 18 -30.57 37.60 19.87
CA SER A 18 -30.61 38.00 18.45
C SER A 18 -29.46 37.44 17.60
N CYS A 19 -28.53 36.69 18.17
CA CYS A 19 -27.48 36.01 17.42
C CYS A 19 -27.77 34.50 17.41
N GLY A 20 -28.43 33.99 16.37
CA GLY A 20 -28.55 32.54 16.23
C GLY A 20 -29.65 31.99 15.33
N LYS A 21 -30.32 32.80 14.52
CA LYS A 21 -31.13 32.29 13.40
C LYS A 21 -30.57 32.86 12.12
N GLY A 22 -29.79 32.06 11.40
CA GLY A 22 -29.28 32.42 10.09
C GLY A 22 -30.44 32.82 9.19
N GLN A 23 -30.53 34.10 8.85
CA GLN A 23 -31.39 34.58 7.79
C GLN A 23 -30.90 33.93 6.50
N GLN A 24 -31.57 32.87 6.06
CA GLN A 24 -31.41 32.38 4.70
C GLN A 24 -32.06 33.44 3.78
N GLU A 25 -31.25 34.35 3.25
CA GLU A 25 -31.65 35.41 2.30
C GLU A 25 -32.10 34.84 0.92
N GLY A 26 -32.58 33.59 0.87
CA GLY A 26 -32.82 32.85 -0.37
C GLY A 26 -31.55 32.53 -1.17
N GLN A 27 -30.37 32.82 -0.61
CA GLN A 27 -29.08 32.59 -1.26
C GLN A 27 -28.53 31.20 -0.91
N VAL A 28 -27.88 30.56 -1.88
CA VAL A 28 -27.21 29.26 -1.70
C VAL A 28 -25.89 29.48 -0.98
N VAL A 29 -25.91 29.40 0.36
CA VAL A 29 -24.75 29.64 1.24
C VAL A 29 -24.05 28.35 1.70
N GLY A 30 -24.47 27.19 1.19
CA GLY A 30 -23.95 25.88 1.58
C GLY A 30 -24.66 25.26 2.79
N ALA A 31 -24.55 23.94 2.93
CA ALA A 31 -25.11 23.21 4.07
C ALA A 31 -24.23 23.41 5.32
N SER A 32 -24.83 23.77 6.45
CA SER A 32 -24.15 23.99 7.74
C SER A 32 -24.94 23.32 8.86
N PRO A 33 -24.28 22.67 9.84
CA PRO A 33 -22.82 22.57 10.03
C PRO A 33 -22.16 21.46 9.19
N ARG A 34 -20.91 21.65 8.80
CA ARG A 34 -20.03 20.64 8.17
C ARG A 34 -18.71 20.59 8.95
N PRO A 35 -18.09 19.42 9.16
CA PRO A 35 -16.79 19.32 9.82
C PRO A 35 -15.71 20.03 9.00
N LYS A 36 -14.70 20.58 9.69
CA LYS A 36 -13.53 21.18 9.05
C LYS A 36 -12.51 20.09 8.73
N TRP A 37 -11.92 20.16 7.54
CA TRP A 37 -10.83 19.28 7.11
C TRP A 37 -9.52 20.06 7.15
N ASN A 38 -8.57 19.63 7.98
CA ASN A 38 -7.28 20.29 8.16
C ASN A 38 -6.13 19.57 7.43
N GLY A 39 -6.47 18.71 6.45
CA GLY A 39 -5.52 17.81 5.82
C GLY A 39 -5.14 16.62 6.70
N ILE A 40 -4.42 15.66 6.11
CA ILE A 40 -3.83 14.51 6.79
C ILE A 40 -2.37 14.41 6.40
N ASN A 41 -1.56 13.85 7.29
CA ASN A 41 -0.26 13.31 6.92
C ASN A 41 -0.10 11.94 7.59
N PRO A 42 -0.42 10.83 6.89
CA PRO A 42 -0.27 9.50 7.44
C PRO A 42 1.18 9.23 7.86
N TYR A 43 1.36 8.48 8.95
CA TYR A 43 2.69 8.09 9.40
C TYR A 43 3.40 7.25 8.31
N GLY A 44 4.71 7.51 8.12
CA GLY A 44 5.53 6.81 7.13
C GLY A 44 5.21 7.15 5.67
N MET A 45 4.40 8.19 5.41
CA MET A 45 4.08 8.62 4.06
C MET A 45 4.58 10.04 3.74
N VAL A 46 4.86 10.28 2.47
CA VAL A 46 5.20 11.60 1.92
C VAL A 46 4.18 12.03 0.88
N TYR A 47 3.85 13.32 0.89
CA TYR A 47 3.02 13.94 -0.13
C TYR A 47 3.79 14.12 -1.44
N VAL A 48 3.27 13.49 -2.49
CA VAL A 48 3.71 13.67 -3.87
C VAL A 48 2.77 14.67 -4.54
N PRO A 49 3.27 15.80 -5.05
CA PRO A 49 2.43 16.85 -5.60
C PRO A 49 1.81 16.47 -6.96
N SER A 50 0.67 17.08 -7.26
CA SER A 50 0.06 17.01 -8.59
C SER A 50 1.01 17.59 -9.65
N GLY A 51 1.09 16.96 -10.82
CA GLY A 51 1.97 17.42 -11.88
C GLY A 51 1.77 16.70 -13.21
N THR A 52 2.58 17.07 -14.19
CA THR A 52 2.62 16.44 -15.51
C THR A 52 3.96 15.75 -15.71
N LEU A 53 3.96 14.56 -16.30
CA LEU A 53 5.17 13.83 -16.63
C LEU A 53 5.08 13.20 -18.02
N THR A 54 6.23 13.05 -18.67
CA THR A 54 6.36 12.21 -19.85
C THR A 54 6.73 10.80 -19.39
N VAL A 55 5.77 9.87 -19.49
CA VAL A 55 5.96 8.46 -19.11
C VAL A 55 6.57 7.65 -20.23
N GLY A 56 7.26 6.57 -19.84
CA GLY A 56 7.93 5.64 -20.74
C GLY A 56 9.45 5.63 -20.54
N GLN A 57 10.12 4.83 -21.35
CA GLN A 57 11.57 4.69 -21.27
C GLN A 57 12.24 6.03 -21.60
N SER A 58 13.12 6.48 -20.70
CA SER A 58 13.94 7.66 -20.87
C SER A 58 15.25 7.40 -21.63
N ASP A 59 15.61 6.14 -21.80
CA ASP A 59 16.81 5.68 -22.49
C ASP A 59 16.44 4.68 -23.61
N GLN A 60 17.43 4.18 -24.34
CA GLN A 60 17.24 3.21 -25.41
C GLN A 60 16.51 1.95 -24.92
N ASP A 61 15.49 1.54 -25.67
CA ASP A 61 14.83 0.25 -25.44
C ASP A 61 15.82 -0.88 -25.73
N PHE A 62 16.30 -1.53 -24.67
CA PHE A 62 17.23 -2.64 -24.80
C PHE A 62 16.65 -3.77 -25.65
N PHE A 63 15.34 -4.03 -25.53
CA PHE A 63 14.68 -5.11 -26.26
C PHE A 63 14.26 -4.71 -27.67
N HIS A 64 14.36 -3.42 -28.04
CA HIS A 64 13.99 -2.88 -29.34
C HIS A 64 12.56 -3.28 -29.78
N ASN A 65 11.66 -3.45 -28.81
CA ASN A 65 10.28 -3.86 -29.07
C ASN A 65 9.42 -2.66 -29.48
N LEU A 66 9.80 -1.43 -29.06
CA LEU A 66 9.16 -0.16 -29.46
C LEU A 66 7.64 -0.10 -29.16
N VAL A 67 7.17 -0.90 -28.21
CA VAL A 67 5.74 -0.98 -27.83
C VAL A 67 5.33 0.06 -26.77
N GLN A 68 6.30 0.77 -26.17
CA GLN A 68 6.07 1.77 -25.13
C GLN A 68 6.46 3.18 -25.62
N PRO A 69 5.62 3.84 -26.44
CA PRO A 69 5.87 5.22 -26.83
C PRO A 69 5.83 6.14 -25.60
N GLN A 70 6.66 7.17 -25.64
CA GLN A 70 6.61 8.23 -24.64
C GLN A 70 5.28 8.99 -24.75
N LYS A 71 4.66 9.28 -23.61
CA LYS A 71 3.37 9.99 -23.55
C LYS A 71 3.34 10.97 -22.38
N SER A 72 2.81 12.16 -22.60
CA SER A 72 2.58 13.11 -21.52
C SER A 72 1.28 12.78 -20.81
N ILE A 73 1.34 12.71 -19.48
CA ILE A 73 0.21 12.43 -18.60
C ILE A 73 0.20 13.40 -17.42
N SER A 74 -0.94 13.54 -16.77
CA SER A 74 -1.15 14.34 -15.57
C SER A 74 -1.54 13.43 -14.41
N ILE A 75 -0.88 13.59 -13.27
CA ILE A 75 -1.16 12.86 -12.04
C ILE A 75 -1.64 13.85 -10.96
N SER A 76 -2.75 13.54 -10.30
CA SER A 76 -3.21 14.25 -9.10
C SER A 76 -2.35 13.87 -7.90
N GLY A 77 -2.16 14.78 -6.95
CA GLY A 77 -1.36 14.53 -5.76
C GLY A 77 -1.91 13.39 -4.91
N PHE A 78 -1.01 12.72 -4.21
CA PHE A 78 -1.29 11.57 -3.35
C PHE A 78 -0.19 11.46 -2.29
N PHE A 79 -0.45 10.66 -1.25
CA PHE A 79 0.57 10.23 -0.31
C PHE A 79 1.12 8.87 -0.72
N MET A 80 2.41 8.65 -0.56
CA MET A 80 3.08 7.39 -0.81
C MET A 80 3.96 7.03 0.38
N ASP A 81 4.02 5.75 0.73
CA ASP A 81 4.95 5.30 1.77
C ASP A 81 6.40 5.69 1.37
N ASP A 82 7.13 6.26 2.33
CA ASP A 82 8.51 6.73 2.13
C ASP A 82 9.46 5.58 1.78
N THR A 83 9.17 4.39 2.30
CA THR A 83 9.94 3.17 2.18
C THR A 83 9.05 2.03 1.66
N GLU A 84 9.67 0.91 1.26
CA GLU A 84 8.96 -0.34 1.02
C GLU A 84 8.37 -0.86 2.35
N ILE A 85 7.19 -1.50 2.33
CA ILE A 85 6.61 -2.07 3.55
C ILE A 85 7.59 -3.06 4.16
N THR A 86 7.91 -2.84 5.42
CA THR A 86 8.90 -3.63 6.16
C THR A 86 8.31 -4.95 6.68
N ASN A 87 9.19 -5.92 6.99
CA ASN A 87 8.77 -7.16 7.64
C ASN A 87 8.04 -6.88 8.96
N ASN A 88 8.46 -5.86 9.72
CA ASN A 88 7.84 -5.51 10.98
C ASN A 88 6.42 -4.94 10.80
N GLU A 89 6.20 -4.04 9.85
CA GLU A 89 4.87 -3.52 9.52
C GLU A 89 3.96 -4.63 9.01
N TYR A 90 4.46 -5.51 8.14
CA TYR A 90 3.68 -6.64 7.64
C TYR A 90 3.36 -7.65 8.75
N ARG A 91 4.25 -7.83 9.73
CA ARG A 91 3.98 -8.66 10.92
C ARG A 91 2.82 -8.15 11.75
N GLN A 92 2.56 -6.85 11.79
CA GLN A 92 1.37 -6.33 12.48
C GLN A 92 0.09 -6.87 11.83
N PHE A 93 0.05 -6.98 10.50
CA PHE A 93 -1.07 -7.60 9.79
C PHE A 93 -1.18 -9.09 10.10
N VAL A 94 -0.06 -9.82 10.10
CA VAL A 94 -0.05 -11.24 10.47
C VAL A 94 -0.53 -11.47 11.90
N PHE A 95 -0.07 -10.65 12.85
CA PHE A 95 -0.47 -10.75 14.24
C PHE A 95 -1.93 -10.37 14.45
N TYR A 96 -2.44 -9.38 13.73
CA TYR A 96 -3.87 -9.07 13.76
C TYR A 96 -4.72 -10.29 13.40
N VAL A 97 -4.42 -10.97 12.28
CA VAL A 97 -5.19 -12.16 11.84
C VAL A 97 -4.95 -13.34 12.79
N ARG A 98 -3.73 -13.51 13.30
CA ARG A 98 -3.40 -14.52 14.31
C ARG A 98 -4.25 -14.33 15.57
N ASP A 99 -4.32 -13.11 16.08
CA ASP A 99 -5.01 -12.77 17.31
C ASP A 99 -6.52 -12.85 17.10
N GLU A 100 -7.04 -12.40 15.95
CA GLU A 100 -8.44 -12.56 15.56
C GLU A 100 -8.88 -14.04 15.62
N LEU A 101 -8.06 -14.95 15.08
CA LEU A 101 -8.33 -16.39 15.11
C LEU A 101 -8.30 -16.95 16.53
N ALA A 102 -7.37 -16.48 17.37
CA ALA A 102 -7.29 -16.91 18.76
C ALA A 102 -8.47 -16.43 19.59
N HIS A 103 -8.87 -15.15 19.47
CA HIS A 103 -10.07 -14.62 20.12
C HIS A 103 -11.33 -15.40 19.73
N ARG A 104 -11.50 -15.69 18.42
CA ARG A 104 -12.62 -16.50 17.92
C ARG A 104 -12.61 -17.92 18.51
N ALA A 105 -11.44 -18.54 18.65
CA ALA A 105 -11.31 -19.88 19.22
C ALA A 105 -11.61 -19.92 20.73
N LEU A 106 -11.21 -18.87 21.47
CA LEU A 106 -11.45 -18.73 22.92
C LEU A 106 -12.88 -18.27 23.26
N GLY A 107 -13.65 -17.82 22.26
CA GLY A 107 -14.99 -17.28 22.49
C GLY A 107 -14.98 -15.86 23.05
N HIS A 108 -13.96 -15.07 22.73
CA HIS A 108 -13.80 -13.70 23.20
C HIS A 108 -14.70 -12.73 22.42
N PHE A 109 -15.97 -12.66 22.80
CA PHE A 109 -16.98 -11.83 22.14
C PHE A 109 -17.69 -10.87 23.10
N VAL A 110 -18.04 -9.70 22.60
CA VAL A 110 -18.92 -8.72 23.23
C VAL A 110 -20.18 -8.60 22.39
N GLU A 111 -21.34 -8.60 23.05
CA GLU A 111 -22.61 -8.32 22.39
C GLU A 111 -22.65 -6.85 21.97
N SER A 112 -22.89 -6.59 20.69
CA SER A 112 -23.10 -5.23 20.18
C SER A 112 -24.36 -4.60 20.79
N GLU A 113 -24.45 -3.27 20.81
CA GLU A 113 -25.58 -2.53 21.41
C GLU A 113 -26.95 -2.94 20.85
N ASP A 114 -26.98 -3.41 19.60
CA ASP A 114 -28.19 -3.86 18.90
C ASP A 114 -28.58 -5.33 19.25
N GLY A 115 -27.71 -6.08 19.93
CA GLY A 115 -27.95 -7.48 20.34
C GLY A 115 -28.04 -8.50 19.20
N GLU A 116 -27.82 -8.07 17.95
CA GLU A 116 -27.89 -8.92 16.76
C GLU A 116 -26.52 -9.42 16.26
N THR A 117 -25.43 -8.77 16.69
CA THR A 117 -24.05 -9.09 16.26
C THR A 117 -23.12 -9.24 17.46
N GLU A 118 -22.24 -10.24 17.38
CA GLU A 118 -21.14 -10.47 18.33
C GLU A 118 -19.86 -9.91 17.71
N ASP A 119 -19.26 -8.93 18.38
CA ASP A 119 -17.98 -8.34 17.99
C ASP A 119 -16.85 -8.94 18.83
N ILE A 120 -15.63 -8.98 18.28
CA ILE A 120 -14.48 -9.51 19.01
C ILE A 120 -14.08 -8.55 20.13
N ASP A 121 -13.93 -9.09 21.34
CA ASP A 121 -13.39 -8.35 22.47
C ASP A 121 -11.87 -8.35 22.42
N TRP A 122 -11.31 -7.24 21.96
CA TRP A 122 -9.87 -7.02 21.89
C TRP A 122 -9.25 -6.62 23.25
N GLU A 123 -10.04 -6.38 24.29
CA GLU A 123 -9.54 -6.08 25.64
C GLU A 123 -9.18 -7.35 26.42
N MET A 124 -9.77 -8.49 26.07
CA MET A 124 -9.45 -9.77 26.69
C MET A 124 -8.05 -10.26 26.33
N GLU A 125 -7.27 -10.65 27.34
CA GLU A 125 -5.93 -11.21 27.12
C GLU A 125 -6.02 -12.64 26.55
N ILE A 126 -5.20 -12.93 25.54
CA ILE A 126 -5.10 -14.27 24.94
C ILE A 126 -4.13 -15.12 25.76
N ASP A 127 -4.61 -16.21 26.35
CA ASP A 127 -3.75 -17.25 26.90
C ASP A 127 -3.31 -18.23 25.81
N TRP A 128 -2.09 -18.04 25.30
CA TRP A 128 -1.51 -18.90 24.26
C TRP A 128 -1.22 -20.34 24.72
N GLU A 129 -1.25 -20.61 26.03
CA GLU A 129 -1.06 -21.95 26.58
C GLU A 129 -2.34 -22.79 26.56
N ASP A 130 -3.52 -22.16 26.42
CA ASP A 130 -4.83 -22.81 26.45
C ASP A 130 -4.96 -23.94 25.40
N GLU A 131 -5.59 -25.04 25.80
CA GLU A 131 -5.80 -26.24 24.98
C GLU A 131 -6.80 -25.98 23.83
N THR A 132 -7.73 -25.03 23.98
CA THR A 132 -8.67 -24.63 22.91
C THR A 132 -7.94 -24.08 21.68
N LEU A 133 -6.75 -23.51 21.86
CA LEU A 133 -5.92 -23.00 20.78
C LEU A 133 -5.14 -24.10 20.05
N ASP A 134 -5.15 -25.36 20.51
CA ASP A 134 -4.41 -26.47 19.88
C ASP A 134 -4.79 -26.71 18.42
N GLU A 135 -6.00 -26.30 18.03
CA GLU A 135 -6.41 -26.32 16.63
C GLU A 135 -5.61 -25.34 15.77
N LEU A 136 -5.10 -24.23 16.30
CA LEU A 136 -4.33 -23.23 15.54
C LEU A 136 -2.89 -23.66 15.24
N TYR A 137 -2.40 -24.72 15.87
CA TYR A 137 -1.03 -25.21 15.73
C TYR A 137 -0.94 -26.40 14.77
N PHE A 138 0.27 -26.68 14.27
CA PHE A 138 0.52 -27.91 13.51
C PHE A 138 0.31 -29.16 14.37
N GLN A 139 -0.42 -30.14 13.84
CA GLN A 139 -0.76 -31.38 14.54
C GLN A 139 -0.15 -32.62 13.89
N GLY A 140 0.08 -33.67 14.69
CA GLY A 140 0.49 -34.98 14.20
C GLY A 140 1.84 -34.97 13.47
N ALA A 141 1.83 -35.43 12.22
CA ALA A 141 3.04 -35.55 11.39
C ALA A 141 3.56 -34.20 10.85
N ASP A 142 2.72 -33.16 10.85
CA ASP A 142 3.11 -31.82 10.41
C ASP A 142 3.90 -31.07 11.50
N ALA A 143 3.80 -31.51 12.76
CA ALA A 143 4.54 -30.90 13.88
C ALA A 143 6.03 -31.27 13.83
N PHE A 144 6.90 -30.27 13.69
CA PHE A 144 8.34 -30.51 13.62
C PHE A 144 8.99 -30.50 15.02
N LYS A 145 9.65 -31.60 15.38
CA LYS A 145 10.44 -31.74 16.62
C LYS A 145 9.67 -31.46 17.93
N GLY A 146 8.33 -31.56 17.92
CA GLY A 146 7.51 -31.29 19.10
C GLY A 146 7.50 -29.81 19.52
N VAL A 147 7.92 -28.89 18.64
CA VAL A 147 7.77 -27.46 18.85
C VAL A 147 6.33 -27.07 18.51
N ARG A 148 5.68 -26.34 19.42
CA ARG A 148 4.34 -25.79 19.22
C ARG A 148 4.45 -24.59 18.26
N GLU A 149 4.19 -24.82 16.98
CA GLU A 149 4.28 -23.83 15.90
C GLU A 149 2.91 -23.61 15.24
N LEU A 150 2.53 -22.36 15.02
CA LEU A 150 1.23 -21.99 14.47
C LEU A 150 1.13 -22.45 13.01
N ASP A 151 -0.04 -22.99 12.64
CA ASP A 151 -0.31 -23.41 11.27
C ASP A 151 -0.58 -22.18 10.40
N THR A 152 0.45 -21.73 9.69
CA THR A 152 0.40 -20.58 8.79
C THR A 152 -0.62 -20.75 7.66
N ARG A 153 -1.09 -21.97 7.36
CA ARG A 153 -2.15 -22.23 6.37
C ARG A 153 -3.50 -21.64 6.81
N LYS A 154 -3.69 -21.44 8.11
CA LYS A 154 -4.95 -20.94 8.70
C LYS A 154 -5.09 -19.43 8.67
N PHE A 155 -4.02 -18.69 8.40
CA PHE A 155 -4.03 -17.22 8.40
C PHE A 155 -4.69 -16.70 7.12
N VAL A 156 -6.00 -16.88 7.02
CA VAL A 156 -6.81 -16.49 5.89
C VAL A 156 -7.59 -15.24 6.27
N TYR A 157 -7.38 -14.17 5.51
CA TYR A 157 -8.07 -12.90 5.68
C TYR A 157 -9.08 -12.69 4.57
N GLU A 158 -10.29 -12.27 4.94
CA GLU A 158 -11.35 -11.90 4.01
C GLU A 158 -11.32 -10.39 3.78
N TRP A 159 -11.26 -9.97 2.52
CA TRP A 159 -11.22 -8.56 2.14
C TRP A 159 -12.14 -8.32 0.95
N GLU A 160 -12.57 -7.07 0.80
CA GLU A 160 -13.53 -6.70 -0.23
C GLU A 160 -13.15 -5.40 -0.96
N TRP A 161 -13.59 -5.29 -2.22
CA TRP A 161 -13.40 -4.08 -3.01
C TRP A 161 -14.60 -3.84 -3.93
N LYS A 162 -14.69 -2.59 -4.41
CA LYS A 162 -15.76 -2.14 -5.30
C LYS A 162 -15.27 -2.03 -6.73
N ASP A 163 -16.03 -2.58 -7.67
CA ASP A 163 -15.82 -2.33 -9.10
C ASP A 163 -16.53 -1.03 -9.52
N TRP A 164 -15.74 0.04 -9.53
CA TRP A 164 -16.19 1.36 -9.96
C TRP A 164 -16.46 1.45 -11.46
N GLN A 165 -15.78 0.66 -12.29
CA GLN A 165 -15.99 0.67 -13.74
C GLN A 165 -17.33 0.02 -14.07
N MET A 166 -17.65 -1.11 -13.46
CA MET A 166 -18.97 -1.75 -13.60
C MET A 166 -20.09 -0.82 -13.11
N ALA A 167 -19.88 -0.14 -11.98
CA ALA A 167 -20.82 0.84 -11.45
C ALA A 167 -21.03 2.05 -12.38
N ALA A 168 -19.97 2.54 -13.02
CA ALA A 168 -20.06 3.69 -13.93
C ALA A 168 -20.80 3.38 -15.24
N HIS A 169 -20.67 2.16 -15.76
CA HIS A 169 -21.32 1.75 -17.01
C HIS A 169 -22.81 1.42 -16.85
N ASN A 170 -23.25 1.03 -15.64
CA ASN A 170 -24.63 0.58 -15.41
C ASN A 170 -25.29 1.35 -14.26
N ARG A 171 -26.21 2.27 -14.60
CA ARG A 171 -26.83 3.20 -13.64
C ARG A 171 -27.76 2.53 -12.63
N ASP A 172 -28.41 1.43 -13.00
CA ASP A 172 -29.44 0.76 -12.17
C ASP A 172 -28.89 -0.51 -11.47
N ILE A 173 -27.57 -0.62 -11.34
CA ILE A 173 -26.93 -1.78 -10.74
C ILE A 173 -27.14 -1.81 -9.21
N ARG A 174 -27.37 -3.01 -8.67
CA ARG A 174 -27.42 -3.19 -7.22
C ARG A 174 -26.02 -3.07 -6.65
N ARG A 175 -25.89 -2.39 -5.50
CA ARG A 175 -24.60 -2.25 -4.80
C ARG A 175 -23.95 -3.60 -4.48
N SER A 176 -24.74 -4.63 -4.18
CA SER A 176 -24.21 -5.97 -3.89
C SER A 176 -23.50 -6.63 -5.07
N SER A 177 -23.84 -6.28 -6.31
CA SER A 177 -23.20 -6.88 -7.50
C SER A 177 -21.87 -6.23 -7.89
N ILE A 178 -21.51 -5.09 -7.30
CA ILE A 178 -20.22 -4.43 -7.53
C ILE A 178 -19.22 -4.67 -6.40
N ILE A 179 -19.64 -5.34 -5.32
CA ILE A 179 -18.79 -5.68 -4.19
C ILE A 179 -18.25 -7.08 -4.43
N HIS A 180 -16.93 -7.18 -4.55
CA HIS A 180 -16.22 -8.44 -4.66
C HIS A 180 -15.59 -8.77 -3.31
N ARG A 181 -15.59 -10.05 -2.96
CA ARG A 181 -14.98 -10.59 -1.74
C ARG A 181 -14.01 -11.68 -2.10
N GLU A 182 -12.87 -11.69 -1.43
CA GLU A 182 -11.83 -12.68 -1.65
C GLU A 182 -11.21 -13.09 -0.31
N LYS A 183 -10.83 -14.37 -0.24
CA LYS A 183 -10.13 -14.96 0.91
C LYS A 183 -8.70 -15.27 0.50
N THR A 184 -7.75 -14.65 1.18
CA THR A 184 -6.33 -14.79 0.85
C THR A 184 -5.57 -15.25 2.08
N ASN A 185 -4.70 -16.26 1.93
CA ASN A 185 -3.73 -16.56 2.98
C ASN A 185 -2.68 -15.44 3.00
N ILE A 186 -2.50 -14.81 4.16
CA ILE A 186 -1.68 -13.61 4.31
C ILE A 186 -0.25 -13.89 4.78
N TYR A 187 0.09 -15.13 5.16
CA TYR A 187 1.44 -15.43 5.59
C TYR A 187 2.40 -15.42 4.38
N PRO A 188 3.55 -14.71 4.43
CA PRO A 188 4.49 -14.69 3.32
C PRO A 188 5.08 -16.07 3.02
N ASP A 189 5.29 -16.39 1.74
CA ASP A 189 5.92 -17.63 1.33
C ASP A 189 7.43 -17.58 1.60
N THR A 190 7.85 -18.16 2.72
CA THR A 190 9.27 -18.21 3.13
C THR A 190 10.12 -19.12 2.25
N LEU A 191 9.51 -20.05 1.50
CA LEU A 191 10.21 -20.97 0.61
C LEU A 191 10.63 -20.28 -0.70
N CYS A 192 10.16 -19.07 -0.98
CA CYS A 192 10.55 -18.31 -2.19
C CYS A 192 12.08 -18.16 -2.32
N TRP A 193 12.79 -17.99 -1.21
CA TRP A 193 14.26 -17.86 -1.18
C TRP A 193 15.00 -19.06 -1.78
N VAL A 194 14.45 -20.27 -1.63
CA VAL A 194 15.00 -21.50 -2.24
C VAL A 194 14.39 -21.76 -3.61
N ARG A 195 13.09 -21.48 -3.78
CA ARG A 195 12.38 -21.72 -5.04
C ARG A 195 12.88 -20.85 -6.20
N ASP A 196 13.18 -19.58 -5.93
CA ASP A 196 13.55 -18.63 -6.97
C ASP A 196 14.99 -18.84 -7.48
N PHE A 197 15.83 -19.51 -6.71
CA PHE A 197 17.24 -19.73 -7.03
C PHE A 197 17.61 -21.21 -6.90
N ALA A 198 17.59 -21.92 -8.02
CA ALA A 198 18.04 -23.31 -8.06
C ALA A 198 19.56 -23.41 -7.79
N TYR A 199 19.94 -24.42 -7.01
CA TYR A 199 21.34 -24.72 -6.65
C TYR A 199 22.07 -23.61 -5.88
N SER A 200 21.35 -22.80 -5.08
CA SER A 200 21.93 -21.83 -4.15
C SER A 200 21.62 -22.16 -2.69
N TYR A 201 22.52 -21.78 -1.77
CA TYR A 201 22.35 -21.96 -0.32
C TYR A 201 21.63 -20.75 0.32
N ASN A 202 20.30 -20.78 0.33
CA ASN A 202 19.44 -19.69 0.83
C ASN A 202 18.53 -20.12 2.00
N GLU A 203 18.72 -21.33 2.53
CA GLU A 203 17.98 -21.87 3.67
C GLU A 203 18.02 -20.97 4.92
N PRO A 204 19.11 -20.23 5.22
CA PRO A 204 19.08 -19.26 6.31
C PRO A 204 18.04 -18.15 6.12
N MET A 205 17.83 -17.69 4.88
CA MET A 205 16.83 -16.65 4.58
C MET A 205 15.41 -17.22 4.69
N THR A 206 15.17 -18.42 4.18
CA THR A 206 13.90 -19.13 4.38
C THR A 206 13.51 -19.26 5.85
N ARG A 207 14.45 -19.55 6.75
CA ARG A 207 14.14 -19.76 8.17
C ARG A 207 13.95 -18.48 8.97
N ASN A 208 14.64 -17.40 8.59
CA ASN A 208 14.83 -16.25 9.47
C ASN A 208 14.38 -14.91 8.88
N TYR A 209 14.23 -14.77 7.55
CA TYR A 209 14.04 -13.46 6.93
C TYR A 209 12.79 -12.73 7.44
N PHE A 210 11.65 -13.42 7.51
CA PHE A 210 10.41 -12.81 7.96
C PHE A 210 10.32 -12.70 9.50
N SER A 211 10.88 -13.68 10.21
CA SER A 211 10.65 -13.90 11.65
C SER A 211 11.71 -13.29 12.57
N HIS A 212 12.96 -13.16 12.13
CA HIS A 212 14.06 -12.77 12.98
C HIS A 212 14.19 -11.24 13.11
N PRO A 213 14.42 -10.68 14.32
CA PRO A 213 14.50 -9.22 14.53
C PRO A 213 15.54 -8.48 13.68
N ALA A 214 16.61 -9.19 13.27
CA ALA A 214 17.64 -8.62 12.38
C ALA A 214 17.10 -8.11 11.04
N PHE A 215 15.92 -8.57 10.61
CA PHE A 215 15.28 -8.20 9.35
C PHE A 215 14.00 -7.35 9.56
N ASP A 216 13.78 -6.79 10.75
CA ASP A 216 12.60 -5.97 11.07
C ASP A 216 12.40 -4.82 10.09
N ASP A 217 13.47 -4.07 9.81
CA ASP A 217 13.47 -2.89 8.93
C ASP A 217 13.74 -3.24 7.45
N TYR A 218 13.73 -4.51 7.08
CA TYR A 218 13.95 -4.95 5.68
C TYR A 218 12.60 -5.08 4.98
N PRO A 219 12.53 -4.89 3.65
CA PRO A 219 11.27 -5.00 2.92
C PRO A 219 10.69 -6.41 3.03
N VAL A 220 9.38 -6.49 3.17
CA VAL A 220 8.66 -7.77 3.11
C VAL A 220 8.74 -8.33 1.68
N VAL A 221 9.07 -9.62 1.58
CA VAL A 221 9.12 -10.36 0.32
C VAL A 221 8.44 -11.72 0.47
N GLY A 222 8.26 -12.44 -0.63
CA GLY A 222 7.45 -13.66 -0.63
C GLY A 222 5.96 -13.35 -0.51
N VAL A 223 5.56 -12.12 -0.85
CA VAL A 223 4.17 -11.69 -0.92
C VAL A 223 3.71 -11.58 -2.38
N ASN A 224 2.51 -12.06 -2.68
CA ASN A 224 1.89 -11.90 -3.99
C ASN A 224 0.96 -10.68 -4.03
N TRP A 225 0.48 -10.36 -5.24
CA TRP A 225 -0.34 -9.17 -5.47
C TRP A 225 -1.63 -9.13 -4.63
N LYS A 226 -2.28 -10.29 -4.46
CA LYS A 226 -3.51 -10.41 -3.65
C LYS A 226 -3.22 -10.18 -2.17
N GLN A 227 -2.10 -10.68 -1.65
CA GLN A 227 -1.65 -10.46 -0.27
C GLN A 227 -1.35 -8.98 -0.01
N CYS A 228 -0.72 -8.28 -0.95
CA CYS A 228 -0.46 -6.85 -0.84
C CYS A 228 -1.77 -6.03 -0.81
N ARG A 229 -2.77 -6.40 -1.63
CA ARG A 229 -4.09 -5.74 -1.61
C ARG A 229 -4.83 -5.99 -0.29
N ALA A 230 -4.80 -7.22 0.21
CA ALA A 230 -5.37 -7.56 1.50
C ALA A 230 -4.74 -6.70 2.63
N PHE A 231 -3.42 -6.50 2.61
CA PHE A 231 -2.74 -5.60 3.55
C PHE A 231 -3.23 -4.15 3.43
N THR A 232 -3.36 -3.61 2.21
CA THR A 232 -3.84 -2.23 2.03
C THR A 232 -5.30 -2.04 2.48
N TYR A 233 -6.14 -3.07 2.30
CA TYR A 233 -7.50 -3.08 2.83
C TYR A 233 -7.49 -3.09 4.37
N TRP A 234 -6.71 -3.98 4.98
CA TRP A 234 -6.55 -4.05 6.44
C TRP A 234 -6.03 -2.72 7.02
N ARG A 235 -5.01 -2.12 6.40
CA ARG A 235 -4.49 -0.80 6.81
C ARG A 235 -5.57 0.27 6.76
N THR A 236 -6.46 0.21 5.76
CA THR A 236 -7.62 1.10 5.65
C THR A 236 -8.62 0.87 6.78
N GLN A 237 -8.91 -0.39 7.14
CA GLN A 237 -9.79 -0.69 8.26
C GLN A 237 -9.25 -0.10 9.56
N ILE A 238 -7.98 -0.38 9.89
CA ILE A 238 -7.33 0.18 11.08
C ILE A 238 -7.39 1.70 11.08
N TRP A 239 -7.03 2.32 9.96
CA TRP A 239 -7.07 3.78 9.82
C TRP A 239 -8.46 4.36 10.07
N ASN A 240 -9.51 3.70 9.57
CA ASN A 240 -10.89 4.13 9.77
C ASN A 240 -11.38 3.86 11.20
N THR A 241 -10.98 2.77 11.85
CA THR A 241 -11.32 2.48 13.25
C THR A 241 -10.75 3.52 14.21
N PHE A 242 -9.54 4.03 13.94
CA PHE A 242 -8.93 5.07 14.77
C PHE A 242 -9.55 6.46 14.58
N LYS A 243 -10.29 6.68 13.50
CA LYS A 243 -10.96 7.96 13.26
C LYS A 243 -12.24 8.06 14.04
N GLY A 244 -12.44 9.19 14.72
CA GLY A 244 -13.72 9.48 15.36
C GLY A 244 -14.84 9.62 14.33
N GLU A 245 -16.08 9.30 14.72
CA GLU A 245 -17.26 9.38 13.85
C GLU A 245 -17.49 10.78 13.24
N ASP A 246 -17.01 11.83 13.91
CA ASP A 246 -17.12 13.23 13.48
C ASP A 246 -16.03 13.65 12.46
N GLU A 247 -15.05 12.80 12.17
CA GLU A 247 -13.99 13.11 11.22
C GLU A 247 -14.45 12.92 9.76
N PRO A 248 -14.04 13.82 8.84
CA PRO A 248 -14.32 13.64 7.42
C PRO A 248 -13.73 12.33 6.88
N ASN A 249 -14.48 11.69 5.99
CA ASN A 249 -14.02 10.51 5.29
C ASN A 249 -12.70 10.77 4.54
N THR A 250 -11.81 9.79 4.52
CA THR A 250 -10.64 9.75 3.64
C THR A 250 -10.76 8.66 2.59
N GLU A 251 -9.88 8.73 1.61
CA GLU A 251 -9.70 7.63 0.67
C GLU A 251 -9.11 6.40 1.35
N GLU A 252 -9.13 5.29 0.61
CA GLU A 252 -8.63 3.99 1.05
C GLU A 252 -7.12 3.87 0.69
N PHE A 253 -6.35 3.18 1.52
CA PHE A 253 -4.99 2.78 1.13
C PHE A 253 -5.07 1.74 0.02
N ARG A 254 -4.16 1.85 -0.95
CA ARG A 254 -4.07 0.95 -2.10
C ARG A 254 -2.64 0.82 -2.58
N LEU A 255 -2.41 -0.10 -3.51
CA LEU A 255 -1.17 -0.11 -4.28
C LEU A 255 -1.10 1.12 -5.20
N PRO A 256 0.09 1.66 -5.47
CA PRO A 256 0.26 2.70 -6.48
C PRO A 256 -0.17 2.18 -7.85
N THR A 257 -0.73 3.07 -8.67
CA THR A 257 -0.77 2.81 -10.10
C THR A 257 0.65 2.84 -10.66
N GLU A 258 0.88 2.21 -11.82
CA GLU A 258 2.19 2.24 -12.48
C GLU A 258 2.73 3.67 -12.67
N HIS A 259 1.84 4.60 -13.01
CA HIS A 259 2.21 5.96 -13.35
C HIS A 259 2.39 6.86 -12.12
N GLU A 260 1.64 6.62 -11.05
CA GLU A 260 1.93 7.23 -9.74
C GLU A 260 3.30 6.79 -9.26
N TRP A 261 3.63 5.50 -9.40
CA TRP A 261 4.94 4.98 -9.05
C TRP A 261 6.05 5.65 -9.87
N GLU A 262 5.88 5.77 -11.20
CA GLU A 262 6.89 6.42 -12.06
C GLU A 262 7.07 7.91 -11.71
N TRP A 263 5.97 8.63 -11.48
CA TRP A 263 5.99 10.03 -11.08
C TRP A 263 6.73 10.23 -9.75
N ALA A 264 6.39 9.41 -8.77
CA ALA A 264 7.02 9.40 -7.47
C ALA A 264 8.51 9.07 -7.57
N ALA A 265 8.88 8.03 -8.33
CA ALA A 265 10.25 7.59 -8.52
C ALA A 265 11.14 8.67 -9.15
N ARG A 266 10.60 9.41 -10.13
CA ARG A 266 11.31 10.51 -10.81
C ARG A 266 11.62 11.70 -9.90
N GLY A 267 10.92 11.87 -8.78
CA GLY A 267 11.25 12.91 -7.80
C GLY A 267 11.24 14.33 -8.38
N GLY A 268 10.27 14.67 -9.24
CA GLY A 268 10.19 15.97 -9.89
C GLY A 268 11.20 16.21 -11.03
N GLN A 269 11.90 15.17 -11.48
CA GLN A 269 12.87 15.25 -12.57
C GLN A 269 12.28 14.70 -13.88
N GLU A 270 12.37 15.48 -14.96
CA GLU A 270 11.88 15.05 -16.27
C GLU A 270 12.85 14.08 -16.94
N LEU A 271 12.33 12.95 -17.42
CA LEU A 271 13.07 11.93 -18.18
C LEU A 271 14.35 11.41 -17.49
N ALA A 272 14.48 11.58 -16.17
CA ALA A 272 15.58 11.01 -15.42
C ALA A 272 15.50 9.47 -15.41
N PRO A 273 16.52 8.73 -15.91
CA PRO A 273 16.50 7.27 -15.87
C PRO A 273 16.57 6.72 -14.45
N TYR A 274 17.15 7.43 -13.49
CA TYR A 274 17.20 7.02 -12.09
C TYR A 274 16.62 8.10 -11.16
N PRO A 275 16.16 7.75 -9.94
CA PRO A 275 15.54 8.68 -8.98
C PRO A 275 16.42 9.86 -8.57
N TRP A 276 17.75 9.68 -8.61
CA TRP A 276 18.73 10.73 -8.31
C TRP A 276 19.10 11.61 -9.52
N GLY A 277 18.49 11.41 -10.69
CA GLY A 277 18.65 12.30 -11.85
C GLY A 277 19.83 12.02 -12.78
N ALA A 278 20.85 11.32 -12.30
CA ALA A 278 22.02 10.99 -13.12
C ALA A 278 21.73 9.81 -14.04
N TYR A 279 22.46 9.71 -15.16
CA TYR A 279 22.35 8.60 -16.13
C TYR A 279 23.00 7.29 -15.67
N TYR A 280 23.70 7.30 -14.55
CA TYR A 280 24.48 6.14 -14.08
C TYR A 280 24.12 5.77 -12.65
N PRO A 281 24.22 4.48 -12.28
CA PRO A 281 23.99 3.99 -10.92
C PRO A 281 25.13 4.29 -9.95
N ARG A 282 26.13 5.07 -10.36
CA ARG A 282 27.29 5.44 -9.56
C ARG A 282 27.41 6.94 -9.44
N ASN A 283 27.83 7.41 -8.27
CA ASN A 283 28.24 8.80 -8.08
C ASN A 283 29.67 9.06 -8.59
N ALA A 284 30.12 10.31 -8.51
CA ALA A 284 31.46 10.72 -8.93
C ALA A 284 32.62 10.03 -8.15
N LYS A 285 32.35 9.47 -6.97
CA LYS A 285 33.30 8.69 -6.17
C LYS A 285 33.31 7.19 -6.53
N GLY A 286 32.43 6.76 -7.44
CA GLY A 286 32.27 5.36 -7.85
C GLY A 286 31.36 4.52 -6.94
N CYS A 287 30.76 5.11 -5.90
CA CYS A 287 29.82 4.42 -5.01
C CYS A 287 28.50 4.19 -5.73
N LEU A 288 27.93 3.00 -5.54
CA LEU A 288 26.62 2.61 -6.04
C LEU A 288 25.53 3.30 -5.21
N LEU A 289 24.42 3.66 -5.87
CA LEU A 289 23.34 4.46 -5.29
C LEU A 289 22.05 3.68 -5.03
N ALA A 290 22.09 2.38 -5.29
CA ALA A 290 20.96 1.45 -5.18
C ALA A 290 21.49 0.04 -4.91
N ASN A 291 20.63 -0.82 -4.38
CA ASN A 291 20.88 -2.25 -4.19
C ASN A 291 20.44 -3.05 -5.42
N PHE A 292 21.36 -3.64 -6.17
CA PHE A 292 21.08 -4.40 -7.40
C PHE A 292 22.19 -5.42 -7.67
N LYS A 293 22.29 -5.90 -8.92
CA LYS A 293 23.40 -6.73 -9.39
C LYS A 293 24.31 -5.94 -10.34
N PRO A 294 25.37 -5.27 -9.85
CA PRO A 294 26.24 -4.43 -10.66
C PRO A 294 27.07 -5.19 -11.69
N GLY A 295 27.49 -6.41 -11.35
CA GLY A 295 28.41 -7.20 -12.15
C GLY A 295 28.03 -8.67 -12.27
N ARG A 296 28.65 -9.37 -13.22
CA ARG A 296 28.41 -10.81 -13.43
C ARG A 296 28.84 -11.60 -12.19
N GLY A 297 27.86 -12.03 -11.40
CA GLY A 297 28.07 -12.79 -10.16
C GLY A 297 28.55 -11.95 -8.98
N ASN A 298 28.58 -10.62 -9.11
CA ASN A 298 28.97 -9.71 -8.04
C ASN A 298 27.72 -9.00 -7.51
N TYR A 299 27.03 -9.65 -6.56
CA TYR A 299 25.90 -9.07 -5.83
C TYR A 299 26.33 -8.04 -4.77
N PRO A 300 27.31 -8.32 -3.88
CA PRO A 300 27.55 -7.49 -2.69
C PRO A 300 28.33 -6.18 -2.95
N GLU A 301 28.52 -5.78 -4.22
CA GLU A 301 29.38 -4.62 -4.54
C GLU A 301 28.80 -3.29 -4.04
N ASP A 302 27.47 -3.19 -3.97
CA ASP A 302 26.75 -2.03 -3.44
C ASP A 302 26.64 -2.03 -1.91
N GLY A 303 26.97 -3.14 -1.25
CA GLY A 303 26.86 -3.33 0.20
C GLY A 303 25.74 -4.29 0.63
N GLY A 304 24.89 -4.75 -0.29
CA GLY A 304 23.83 -5.74 -0.05
C GLY A 304 24.01 -6.99 -0.91
N TYR A 305 24.02 -8.19 -0.32
CA TYR A 305 23.96 -9.43 -1.12
C TYR A 305 22.53 -9.77 -1.53
N TYR A 306 21.59 -9.53 -0.62
CA TYR A 306 20.13 -9.67 -0.82
C TYR A 306 19.50 -8.29 -0.66
N THR A 307 18.31 -8.21 -0.09
CA THR A 307 17.71 -6.96 0.37
C THR A 307 18.58 -6.28 1.42
N VAL A 308 18.39 -4.96 1.55
CA VAL A 308 18.92 -4.10 2.60
C VAL A 308 17.74 -3.45 3.34
N ARG A 309 18.02 -2.74 4.44
CA ARG A 309 16.99 -1.95 5.16
C ARG A 309 16.24 -1.03 4.19
N ALA A 310 14.93 -0.86 4.41
CA ALA A 310 14.06 -0.13 3.50
C ALA A 310 14.40 1.38 3.42
N ASP A 311 15.10 1.92 4.42
CA ASP A 311 15.64 3.28 4.51
C ASP A 311 17.11 3.39 4.03
N ALA A 312 17.65 2.36 3.38
CA ALA A 312 19.01 2.39 2.84
C ALA A 312 19.13 3.35 1.64
N TYR A 313 20.37 3.79 1.38
CA TYR A 313 20.71 4.79 0.36
C TYR A 313 20.04 6.15 0.60
N PHE A 314 20.15 7.06 -0.37
CA PHE A 314 19.58 8.40 -0.25
C PHE A 314 18.16 8.42 -0.83
N PRO A 315 17.22 9.12 -0.19
CA PRO A 315 15.90 9.31 -0.75
C PRO A 315 15.99 10.22 -2.00
N ASN A 316 14.98 10.13 -2.86
CA ASN A 316 14.82 11.09 -3.96
C ASN A 316 14.32 12.46 -3.45
N GLN A 317 14.07 13.41 -4.35
CA GLN A 317 13.64 14.77 -3.99
C GLN A 317 12.27 14.83 -3.29
N TYR A 318 11.46 13.79 -3.41
CA TYR A 318 10.19 13.65 -2.68
C TYR A 318 10.36 12.88 -1.37
N GLY A 319 11.57 12.54 -0.94
CA GLY A 319 11.78 11.82 0.32
C GLY A 319 11.55 10.31 0.23
N LEU A 320 11.43 9.74 -0.97
CA LEU A 320 11.17 8.32 -1.17
C LEU A 320 12.48 7.53 -1.30
N TYR A 321 12.63 6.47 -0.51
CA TYR A 321 13.78 5.57 -0.50
C TYR A 321 13.58 4.39 -1.44
N ASN A 322 14.70 3.84 -1.92
CA ASN A 322 14.77 2.60 -2.69
C ASN A 322 13.80 2.49 -3.88
N MET A 323 13.41 3.61 -4.49
CA MET A 323 12.61 3.61 -5.74
C MET A 323 13.33 2.93 -6.91
N SER A 324 14.62 2.63 -6.79
CA SER A 324 15.38 1.82 -7.73
C SER A 324 16.18 0.77 -6.96
N GLY A 325 15.96 -0.50 -7.26
CA GLY A 325 16.64 -1.62 -6.63
C GLY A 325 15.96 -2.08 -5.34
N ASN A 326 16.72 -2.77 -4.49
CA ASN A 326 16.23 -3.45 -3.29
C ASN A 326 15.17 -4.50 -3.61
N VAL A 327 13.87 -4.19 -3.58
CA VAL A 327 12.83 -5.09 -4.10
C VAL A 327 12.03 -4.43 -5.22
N ALA A 328 11.63 -5.23 -6.20
CA ALA A 328 10.66 -4.74 -7.17
C ALA A 328 9.30 -4.58 -6.47
N GLU A 329 8.51 -3.60 -6.89
CA GLU A 329 7.30 -3.25 -6.18
C GLU A 329 6.06 -3.55 -7.00
N TRP A 330 5.10 -4.24 -6.37
CA TRP A 330 3.77 -4.44 -6.93
C TRP A 330 3.03 -3.12 -7.12
N THR A 331 2.41 -2.98 -8.29
CA THR A 331 1.48 -1.88 -8.58
C THR A 331 0.07 -2.43 -8.78
N GLN A 332 -0.95 -1.56 -8.69
CA GLN A 332 -2.35 -1.94 -8.94
C GLN A 332 -2.59 -2.30 -10.41
N SER A 333 -1.83 -1.70 -11.32
CA SER A 333 -2.07 -1.76 -12.76
C SER A 333 -1.82 -3.16 -13.35
N ALA A 334 -2.73 -3.59 -14.22
CA ALA A 334 -2.57 -4.78 -15.05
C ALA A 334 -1.53 -4.53 -16.16
N TYR A 335 -0.69 -5.54 -16.41
CA TYR A 335 0.32 -5.43 -17.45
C TYR A 335 -0.29 -5.70 -18.83
N SER A 336 -0.10 -4.74 -19.73
CA SER A 336 -0.42 -4.87 -21.14
C SER A 336 0.65 -4.17 -21.96
N ASP A 337 1.15 -4.82 -23.01
CA ASP A 337 2.20 -4.28 -23.87
C ASP A 337 1.78 -2.95 -24.53
N ASN A 338 0.47 -2.76 -24.75
CA ASN A 338 -0.06 -1.62 -25.50
C ASN A 338 -0.64 -0.53 -24.58
N ALA A 339 -0.44 -0.65 -23.25
CA ALA A 339 -1.10 0.19 -22.25
C ALA A 339 -0.94 1.70 -22.52
N HIS A 340 0.27 2.13 -22.92
CA HIS A 340 0.58 3.54 -23.16
C HIS A 340 -0.26 4.19 -24.25
N ILE A 341 -0.69 3.39 -25.24
CA ILE A 341 -1.47 3.86 -26.38
C ILE A 341 -2.94 4.06 -25.98
N ILE A 342 -3.49 3.14 -25.18
CA ILE A 342 -4.93 3.09 -24.87
C ILE A 342 -5.33 3.91 -23.64
N MET A 343 -4.39 4.19 -22.73
CA MET A 343 -4.70 4.90 -21.49
C MET A 343 -5.06 6.37 -21.74
N HIS A 344 -5.82 6.97 -20.83
CA HIS A 344 -6.09 8.40 -20.84
C HIS A 344 -4.83 9.20 -20.44
N ASP A 345 -4.79 10.53 -20.64
CA ASP A 345 -3.66 11.36 -20.19
C ASP A 345 -3.84 11.87 -18.75
N GLN A 346 -5.07 12.01 -18.27
CA GLN A 346 -5.39 12.32 -16.86
C GLN A 346 -5.49 11.04 -16.01
N ASN A 347 -4.70 10.96 -14.93
CA ASN A 347 -4.68 9.86 -13.95
C ASN A 347 -4.80 8.46 -14.58
N PRO A 348 -3.90 8.10 -15.52
CA PRO A 348 -4.01 6.85 -16.25
C PRO A 348 -3.81 5.63 -15.35
N ASP A 349 -4.76 4.71 -15.45
CA ASP A 349 -4.63 3.37 -14.90
C ASP A 349 -5.28 2.35 -15.85
N VAL A 350 -4.68 1.17 -15.92
CA VAL A 350 -5.23 0.02 -16.64
C VAL A 350 -5.41 -1.07 -15.60
N THR A 351 -6.65 -1.31 -15.19
CA THR A 351 -6.97 -2.34 -14.19
C THR A 351 -7.66 -3.52 -14.85
N TYR A 352 -7.29 -4.71 -14.38
CA TYR A 352 -7.97 -5.95 -14.73
C TYR A 352 -7.67 -6.99 -13.66
N ASP A 353 -8.70 -7.45 -12.96
CA ASP A 353 -8.56 -8.44 -11.89
C ASP A 353 -8.99 -9.80 -12.43
N ALA A 354 -8.00 -10.59 -12.82
CA ALA A 354 -8.24 -11.90 -13.41
C ALA A 354 -8.72 -12.89 -12.35
N ARG A 355 -9.69 -13.73 -12.71
CA ARG A 355 -10.13 -14.88 -11.91
C ARG A 355 -9.11 -16.01 -12.00
N ASP A 356 -9.17 -16.92 -11.05
CA ASP A 356 -8.20 -18.02 -10.95
C ASP A 356 -8.31 -19.00 -12.13
N GLU A 357 -9.49 -19.13 -12.76
CA GLU A 357 -9.71 -19.99 -13.93
C GLU A 357 -9.31 -19.34 -15.26
N GLU A 358 -8.99 -18.05 -15.27
CA GLU A 358 -8.65 -17.34 -16.49
C GLU A 358 -7.21 -17.62 -16.94
N ALA A 359 -6.95 -17.38 -18.23
CA ALA A 359 -5.64 -17.63 -18.82
C ALA A 359 -4.57 -16.76 -18.16
N GLU A 360 -3.36 -17.32 -17.98
CA GLU A 360 -2.22 -16.66 -17.33
C GLU A 360 -1.88 -15.28 -17.91
N ALA A 361 -2.13 -15.07 -19.21
CA ALA A 361 -1.89 -13.79 -19.87
C ALA A 361 -2.63 -12.62 -19.21
N TYR A 362 -3.81 -12.86 -18.64
CA TYR A 362 -4.62 -11.85 -17.95
C TYR A 362 -4.23 -11.63 -16.49
N LYS A 363 -3.46 -12.56 -15.91
CA LYS A 363 -3.01 -12.53 -14.51
C LYS A 363 -1.76 -11.67 -14.29
N ARG A 364 -1.24 -11.02 -15.35
CA ARG A 364 -0.02 -10.23 -15.28
C ARG A 364 -0.30 -8.87 -14.64
N LYS A 365 0.46 -8.55 -13.60
CA LYS A 365 0.44 -7.25 -12.93
C LYS A 365 1.79 -6.57 -13.10
N VAL A 366 1.78 -5.24 -13.18
CA VAL A 366 3.00 -4.47 -13.39
C VAL A 366 3.82 -4.45 -12.10
N VAL A 367 5.13 -4.69 -12.23
CA VAL A 367 6.13 -4.49 -11.18
C VAL A 367 7.17 -3.47 -11.63
N ARG A 368 7.63 -2.63 -10.70
CA ARG A 368 8.52 -1.48 -10.97
C ARG A 368 9.74 -1.46 -10.05
N GLY A 369 10.73 -0.64 -10.36
CA GLY A 369 11.92 -0.39 -9.52
C GLY A 369 13.08 -1.37 -9.69
N GLY A 370 12.81 -2.60 -10.12
CA GLY A 370 13.83 -3.65 -10.14
C GLY A 370 14.25 -4.06 -8.73
N SER A 371 15.15 -5.02 -8.60
CA SER A 371 15.51 -5.59 -7.31
C SER A 371 17.01 -5.83 -7.15
N TRP A 372 17.41 -6.27 -5.96
CA TRP A 372 18.76 -6.71 -5.62
C TRP A 372 19.31 -7.79 -6.59
N LYS A 373 18.44 -8.56 -7.25
CA LYS A 373 18.88 -9.56 -8.24
C LYS A 373 19.07 -9.03 -9.66
N ASP A 374 18.53 -7.86 -9.95
CA ASP A 374 18.39 -7.33 -11.31
C ASP A 374 19.57 -6.46 -11.72
N VAL A 375 19.78 -6.35 -13.03
CA VAL A 375 20.79 -5.45 -13.59
C VAL A 375 20.26 -4.03 -13.70
N ALA A 376 21.18 -3.06 -13.82
CA ALA A 376 20.89 -1.62 -13.81
C ALA A 376 19.74 -1.17 -14.74
N TYR A 377 19.52 -1.85 -15.87
CA TYR A 377 18.41 -1.53 -16.79
C TYR A 377 17.02 -1.60 -16.13
N TYR A 378 16.80 -2.58 -15.24
CA TYR A 378 15.52 -2.74 -14.55
C TYR A 378 15.31 -1.73 -13.42
N LEU A 379 16.37 -1.03 -13.03
CA LEU A 379 16.30 0.04 -12.03
C LEU A 379 15.80 1.35 -12.64
N HIS A 380 15.70 1.44 -13.97
CA HIS A 380 15.27 2.68 -14.60
C HIS A 380 13.84 3.03 -14.20
N THR A 381 13.59 4.29 -13.87
CA THR A 381 12.29 4.80 -13.43
C THR A 381 11.19 4.58 -14.45
N GLY A 382 11.50 4.53 -15.75
CA GLY A 382 10.57 4.28 -16.85
C GLY A 382 10.52 2.82 -17.34
N THR A 383 11.33 1.93 -16.78
CA THR A 383 11.28 0.50 -17.12
C THR A 383 10.15 -0.17 -16.36
N ARG A 384 9.32 -0.92 -17.09
CA ARG A 384 8.28 -1.79 -16.55
C ARG A 384 8.65 -3.25 -16.71
N ASN A 385 8.27 -4.05 -15.73
CA ASN A 385 8.25 -5.50 -15.85
C ASN A 385 6.90 -6.00 -15.34
N TRP A 386 6.68 -7.31 -15.40
CA TRP A 386 5.47 -7.93 -14.89
C TRP A 386 5.78 -9.24 -14.18
N GLU A 387 4.87 -9.60 -13.29
CA GLU A 387 4.77 -10.95 -12.73
C GLU A 387 3.29 -11.34 -12.60
N PHE A 388 3.04 -12.63 -12.41
CA PHE A 388 1.68 -13.12 -12.23
C PHE A 388 1.17 -12.82 -10.81
N GLN A 389 -0.09 -12.40 -10.71
CA GLN A 389 -0.73 -11.95 -9.46
C GLN A 389 -0.72 -12.96 -8.31
N ASP A 390 -0.55 -14.25 -8.62
CA ASP A 390 -0.53 -15.40 -7.72
C ASP A 390 0.90 -15.88 -7.37
N THR A 391 1.94 -15.24 -7.90
CA THR A 391 3.33 -15.63 -7.65
C THR A 391 3.94 -14.89 -6.46
N ASN A 392 4.71 -15.63 -5.66
CA ASN A 392 5.44 -15.12 -4.51
C ASN A 392 6.94 -15.17 -4.80
N LYS A 393 7.62 -14.03 -4.73
CA LYS A 393 9.02 -13.87 -5.11
C LYS A 393 9.86 -13.29 -3.98
N SER A 394 11.10 -13.74 -3.83
CA SER A 394 12.04 -13.27 -2.80
C SER A 394 12.66 -11.90 -3.11
N TYR A 395 12.25 -11.29 -4.21
CA TYR A 395 12.78 -10.03 -4.74
C TYR A 395 11.66 -9.05 -5.11
N ILE A 396 10.42 -9.35 -4.71
CA ILE A 396 9.25 -8.49 -4.93
C ILE A 396 8.57 -8.23 -3.60
N GLY A 397 8.40 -6.94 -3.30
CA GLY A 397 7.62 -6.43 -2.19
C GLY A 397 6.61 -5.41 -2.71
N PHE A 398 6.28 -4.42 -1.89
CA PHE A 398 5.36 -3.36 -2.27
C PHE A 398 5.46 -2.16 -1.33
N ARG A 399 4.84 -1.06 -1.77
CA ARG A 399 4.53 0.10 -0.94
C ARG A 399 3.07 0.52 -1.18
N SER A 400 2.50 1.30 -0.29
CA SER A 400 1.11 1.76 -0.40
C SER A 400 1.05 3.23 -0.78
N VAL A 401 -0.11 3.63 -1.29
CA VAL A 401 -0.49 5.03 -1.52
C VAL A 401 -1.86 5.33 -0.95
N LEU A 402 -2.11 6.61 -0.71
CA LEU A 402 -3.39 7.16 -0.31
C LEU A 402 -3.68 8.40 -1.16
N SER A 403 -4.80 8.39 -1.89
CA SER A 403 -5.19 9.52 -2.74
C SER A 403 -5.41 10.79 -1.89
N PHE A 404 -4.86 11.93 -2.32
CA PHE A 404 -5.06 13.20 -1.62
C PHE A 404 -6.37 13.86 -2.04
N LEU A 405 -7.20 14.23 -1.07
CA LEU A 405 -8.44 14.97 -1.29
C LEU A 405 -8.17 16.48 -1.22
N GLY A 406 -8.13 17.13 -2.38
CA GLY A 406 -7.89 18.57 -2.51
C GLY A 406 -7.00 18.87 -3.72
N ARG A 407 -6.69 20.15 -3.95
CA ARG A 407 -5.77 20.54 -5.04
C ARG A 407 -4.32 20.48 -4.56
N SER A 408 -4.04 20.90 -3.32
CA SER A 408 -2.70 20.86 -2.71
C SER A 408 -2.80 20.93 -1.18
N GLU A 409 -1.77 20.47 -0.46
CA GLU A 409 -1.63 20.70 1.00
C GLU A 409 -1.82 22.17 1.40
N ASN A 410 -1.44 23.11 0.53
CA ASN A 410 -1.60 24.54 0.77
C ASN A 410 -3.06 24.99 0.92
N ASP A 411 -4.03 24.17 0.52
CA ASP A 411 -5.45 24.48 0.69
C ASP A 411 -5.91 24.34 2.15
N PHE A 412 -5.11 23.68 3.01
CA PHE A 412 -5.47 23.35 4.39
C PHE A 412 -4.52 23.94 5.45
N ARG A 413 -3.61 24.84 5.05
CA ARG A 413 -2.64 25.51 5.95
C ARG A 413 -3.13 26.86 6.46
#